data_AF-A0A4Q7QNG5-F1
#
_entry.id   AF-A0A4Q7QNG5-F1
#
_cell.length_a   1.000
_cell.length_b   1.000
_cell.length_c   1.000
_cell.angle_alpha   90.00
_cell.angle_beta   90.00
_cell.angle_gamma   90.00
#
_symmetry.space_group_name_H-M   'P 1'
#
loop_
_entity.id
_entity.type
_entity.pdbx_description
1 polymer ?
#
loop_
_entity_poly.entity_id
_entity_poly.type
_entity_poly.pdbx_seq_one_letter_code
_entity_poly.pdbx_strand_id
1 'polypeptide(L)'
;MSTISVLMVEPSKRPSIVSINNDMSTFEDIVNGPLDLQSFYRSPFKIVCSVDNGYELTYAKKKPRDSFFIVKHDGDFRSIDRAEAEEIREYLKDKMKKWK
;
A
#
# COMPACT_ATOMS: atom_id res chain seq x y z
N MET A 1 -16.49 9.01 -11.33
CA MET A 1 -15.43 8.21 -10.68
C MET A 1 -15.35 8.63 -9.22
N SER A 2 -15.28 7.68 -8.28
CA SER A 2 -15.13 8.01 -6.86
C SER A 2 -13.65 8.15 -6.51
N THR A 3 -13.33 9.05 -5.58
CA THR A 3 -11.99 9.15 -5.01
C THR A 3 -11.94 8.37 -3.71
N ILE A 4 -10.80 7.72 -3.45
CA ILE A 4 -10.56 6.99 -2.21
C ILE A 4 -9.30 7.47 -1.53
N SER A 5 -9.31 7.42 -0.20
CA SER A 5 -8.15 7.72 0.62
C SER A 5 -7.33 6.46 0.86
N VAL A 6 -6.06 6.48 0.47
CA VAL A 6 -5.14 5.34 0.59
C VAL A 6 -3.90 5.78 1.36
N LEU A 7 -3.23 4.84 2.02
CA LEU A 7 -1.94 5.12 2.65
C LEU A 7 -0.83 4.82 1.64
N MET A 8 -0.18 5.85 1.12
CA MET A 8 0.96 5.71 0.22
C MET A 8 2.26 5.56 1.01
N VAL A 9 3.08 4.62 0.59
CA VAL A 9 4.41 4.37 1.14
C VAL A 9 5.44 4.51 0.03
N GLU A 10 6.28 5.52 0.14
CA GLU A 10 7.39 5.74 -0.78
C GLU A 10 8.71 5.33 -0.10
N PRO A 11 9.70 4.78 -0.83
CA PRO A 11 10.97 4.34 -0.26
C PRO A 11 11.73 5.44 0.51
N SER A 12 11.55 6.69 0.12
CA SER A 12 12.30 7.85 0.64
C SER A 12 11.45 8.81 1.48
N LYS A 13 10.15 8.54 1.65
CA LYS A 13 9.25 9.43 2.41
C LYS A 13 8.54 8.67 3.52
N ARG A 14 8.00 9.44 4.48
CA ARG A 14 7.13 8.86 5.51
C ARG A 14 5.80 8.45 4.87
N PRO A 15 5.17 7.34 5.31
CA PRO A 15 3.83 7.00 4.88
C PRO A 15 2.88 8.18 5.08
N SER A 16 2.06 8.46 4.07
CA SER A 16 1.11 9.57 4.05
C SER A 16 -0.23 9.12 3.44
N ILE A 17 -1.32 9.71 3.91
CA ILE A 17 -2.64 9.49 3.34
C ILE A 17 -2.77 10.38 2.11
N VAL A 18 -3.11 9.79 0.98
CA VAL A 18 -3.36 10.50 -0.28
C VAL A 18 -4.75 10.14 -0.80
N SER A 19 -5.35 11.04 -1.57
CA SER A 19 -6.60 10.77 -2.27
C SER A 19 -6.30 10.50 -3.74
N ILE A 20 -6.76 9.36 -4.24
CA ILE A 20 -6.57 8.95 -5.64
C ILE A 20 -7.92 8.54 -6.24
N ASN A 21 -7.99 8.50 -7.57
CA ASN A 21 -9.16 7.96 -8.23
C ASN A 21 -9.25 6.45 -7.99
N ASN A 22 -10.48 5.97 -7.79
CA ASN A 22 -10.76 4.56 -7.56
C ASN A 22 -10.87 3.80 -8.89
N ASP A 23 -9.75 3.68 -9.59
CA ASP A 23 -9.61 2.91 -10.82
C ASP A 23 -8.24 2.24 -10.88
N MET A 24 -8.19 1.03 -11.45
CA MET A 24 -6.95 0.23 -11.49
C MET A 24 -5.82 0.94 -12.24
N SER A 25 -6.14 1.68 -13.30
CA SER A 25 -5.13 2.40 -14.11
C SER A 25 -4.36 3.42 -13.28
N THR A 26 -5.05 4.19 -12.42
CA THR A 26 -4.41 5.14 -11.50
C THR A 26 -3.44 4.43 -10.55
N PHE A 27 -3.79 3.24 -10.06
CA PHE A 27 -2.89 2.47 -9.22
C PHE A 27 -1.67 1.95 -10.00
N GLU A 28 -1.89 1.37 -11.19
CA GLU A 28 -0.83 0.86 -12.09
C GLU A 28 0.18 1.95 -12.45
N ASP A 29 -0.32 3.15 -12.77
CA ASP A 29 0.51 4.31 -13.12
C ASP A 29 1.41 4.73 -11.96
N ILE A 30 0.91 4.69 -10.71
CA ILE A 30 1.69 5.14 -9.55
C ILE A 30 2.65 4.06 -9.05
N VAL A 31 2.27 2.77 -9.08
CA VAL A 31 3.19 1.68 -8.72
C VAL A 31 4.16 1.32 -9.85
N ASN A 32 4.03 1.97 -11.01
CA ASN A 32 4.87 1.82 -12.19
C ASN A 32 4.90 0.38 -12.73
N GLY A 33 3.73 -0.25 -12.86
CA GLY A 33 3.64 -1.60 -13.41
C GLY A 33 2.32 -2.32 -13.10
N PRO A 34 2.22 -3.60 -13.51
CA PRO A 34 1.05 -4.43 -13.24
C PRO A 34 0.86 -4.61 -11.72
N LEU A 35 -0.39 -4.50 -11.28
CA LEU A 35 -0.74 -4.55 -9.87
C LEU A 35 -0.67 -5.97 -9.30
N ASP A 36 -0.21 -6.03 -8.06
CA ASP A 36 -0.32 -7.18 -7.18
C ASP A 36 -0.97 -6.75 -5.86
N LEU A 37 -1.81 -7.65 -5.33
CA LEU A 37 -2.66 -7.44 -4.18
C LEU A 37 -2.27 -8.43 -3.08
N GLN A 38 -1.44 -7.98 -2.14
CA GLN A 38 -0.93 -8.82 -1.07
C GLN A 38 -1.70 -8.60 0.22
N SER A 39 -1.93 -9.68 0.98
CA SER A 39 -2.55 -9.57 2.30
C SER A 39 -1.65 -8.81 3.28
N PHE A 40 -2.22 -7.87 4.03
CA PHE A 40 -1.46 -7.04 4.96
C PHE A 40 -2.17 -6.85 6.30
N TYR A 41 -1.39 -6.83 7.38
CA TYR A 41 -1.86 -6.56 8.75
C TYR A 41 -3.03 -7.46 9.22
N ARG A 42 -4.28 -7.04 9.01
CA ARG A 42 -5.51 -7.81 9.26
C ARG A 42 -6.48 -7.58 8.10
N SER A 43 -7.42 -8.50 7.89
CA SER A 43 -8.52 -8.25 6.96
C SER A 43 -9.30 -6.98 7.40
N PRO A 44 -9.70 -6.07 6.49
CA PRO A 44 -9.66 -6.17 5.02
C PRO A 44 -8.48 -5.43 4.36
N PHE A 45 -7.38 -5.19 5.06
CA PHE A 45 -6.27 -4.40 4.54
C PHE A 45 -5.39 -5.20 3.55
N LYS A 46 -5.06 -4.56 2.42
CA LYS A 46 -4.20 -5.12 1.37
C LYS A 46 -3.09 -4.14 1.03
N ILE A 47 -1.92 -4.67 0.69
CA ILE A 47 -0.89 -3.94 -0.03
C ILE A 47 -1.24 -3.99 -1.51
N VAL A 48 -1.19 -2.83 -2.16
CA VAL A 48 -1.28 -2.67 -3.60
C VAL A 48 0.09 -2.19 -4.08
N CYS A 49 0.79 -3.02 -4.84
CA CYS A 49 2.14 -2.73 -5.33
C CYS A 49 2.31 -3.25 -6.74
N SER A 50 3.44 -2.96 -7.39
CA SER A 50 3.84 -3.71 -8.58
C SER A 50 4.15 -5.16 -8.20
N VAL A 51 3.95 -6.09 -9.14
CA VAL A 51 4.27 -7.52 -8.97
C VAL A 51 5.69 -7.74 -8.47
N ASP A 52 6.66 -6.99 -9.01
CA ASP A 52 8.07 -7.11 -8.63
C ASP A 52 8.31 -6.69 -7.17
N ASN A 53 7.66 -5.62 -6.69
CA ASN A 53 7.79 -5.19 -5.29
C ASN A 53 7.05 -6.11 -4.31
N GLY A 54 5.94 -6.73 -4.72
CA GLY A 54 5.15 -7.60 -3.85
C GLY A 54 5.97 -8.76 -3.29
N TYR A 55 6.84 -9.33 -4.13
CA TYR A 55 7.78 -10.38 -3.74
C TYR A 55 8.83 -9.87 -2.73
N GLU A 56 9.43 -8.70 -2.99
CA GLU A 56 10.47 -8.12 -2.16
C GLU A 56 9.97 -7.74 -0.76
N LEU A 57 8.77 -7.17 -0.68
CA LEU A 57 8.11 -6.75 0.57
C LEU A 57 7.71 -7.93 1.46
N THR A 58 7.21 -9.01 0.84
CA THR A 58 6.60 -10.13 1.56
C THR A 58 7.64 -11.17 1.97
N TYR A 59 8.51 -11.56 1.03
CA TYR A 59 9.41 -12.70 1.20
C TYR A 59 10.85 -12.28 1.45
N ALA A 60 11.39 -11.38 0.62
CA ALA A 60 12.78 -10.96 0.74
C ALA A 60 13.02 -10.00 1.92
N LYS A 61 11.95 -9.38 2.45
CA LYS A 61 12.00 -8.33 3.47
C LYS A 61 13.02 -7.24 3.09
N LYS A 62 13.02 -6.86 1.82
CA LYS A 62 13.86 -5.77 1.33
C LYS A 62 13.09 -4.47 1.40
N LYS A 63 13.85 -3.37 1.46
CA LYS A 63 13.27 -2.05 1.24
C LYS A 63 12.64 -2.03 -0.16
N PRO A 64 11.37 -1.62 -0.30
CA PRO A 64 10.72 -1.53 -1.61
C PRO A 64 11.49 -0.56 -2.49
N ARG A 65 11.56 -0.88 -3.78
CA ARG A 65 12.21 -0.05 -4.80
C ARG A 65 11.26 1.04 -5.28
N ASP A 66 9.98 0.72 -5.41
CA ASP A 66 8.96 1.66 -5.85
C ASP A 66 7.93 1.92 -4.76
N SER A 67 7.02 2.85 -5.07
CA SER A 67 5.91 3.19 -4.20
C SER A 67 4.89 2.05 -4.15
N PHE A 68 4.27 1.88 -2.99
CA PHE A 68 3.13 0.99 -2.84
C PHE A 68 2.06 1.65 -1.98
N PHE A 69 0.85 1.12 -2.03
CA PHE A 69 -0.28 1.59 -1.24
C PHE A 69 -0.74 0.54 -0.25
N ILE A 70 -1.37 1.01 0.81
CA ILE A 70 -2.24 0.20 1.64
C ILE A 70 -3.65 0.71 1.46
N VAL A 71 -4.58 -0.21 1.23
CA VAL A 71 -6.00 0.05 0.95
C VAL A 71 -6.87 -0.94 1.75
N LYS A 72 -8.14 -0.60 1.97
CA LYS A 72 -9.13 -1.61 2.32
C LYS A 72 -9.68 -2.25 1.06
N HIS A 73 -9.76 -3.58 1.04
CA HIS A 73 -10.29 -4.33 -0.09
C HIS A 73 -11.26 -5.41 0.40
N ASP A 74 -12.55 -5.18 0.15
CA ASP A 74 -13.67 -6.06 0.50
C ASP A 74 -14.66 -6.07 -0.66
N GLY A 75 -14.36 -6.91 -1.67
CA GLY A 75 -14.99 -6.90 -2.99
C GLY A 75 -14.44 -5.78 -3.90
N ASP A 76 -14.36 -4.56 -3.37
CA ASP A 76 -13.85 -3.36 -4.05
C ASP A 76 -12.86 -2.59 -3.16
N PHE A 77 -12.08 -1.69 -3.77
CA PHE A 77 -11.23 -0.73 -3.07
C PHE A 77 -12.06 0.29 -2.28
N ARG A 78 -11.70 0.47 -1.01
CA ARG A 78 -12.35 1.40 -0.09
C ARG A 78 -11.34 2.31 0.61
N SER A 79 -11.80 3.52 0.91
CA SER A 79 -11.01 4.51 1.65
C SER A 79 -10.62 4.02 3.04
N ILE A 80 -9.38 4.26 3.42
CA ILE A 80 -8.87 4.14 4.78
C ILE A 80 -9.16 5.44 5.53
N ASP A 81 -9.68 5.32 6.75
CA ASP A 81 -9.88 6.48 7.63
C ASP A 81 -8.59 6.85 8.39
N ARG A 82 -8.62 7.99 9.09
CA ARG A 82 -7.43 8.48 9.78
C ARG A 82 -6.96 7.56 10.93
N ALA A 83 -7.89 6.93 11.65
CA ALA A 83 -7.54 6.05 12.76
C ALA A 83 -6.89 4.77 12.24
N GLU A 84 -7.49 4.16 11.22
CA GLU A 84 -6.95 2.99 10.52
C GLU A 84 -5.57 3.29 9.91
N ALA A 85 -5.40 4.45 9.30
CA ALA A 85 -4.13 4.85 8.70
C ALA A 85 -3.01 4.97 9.76
N GLU A 86 -3.30 5.49 10.96
CA GLU A 86 -2.31 5.57 12.04
C GLU A 86 -1.96 4.17 12.59
N GLU A 87 -2.96 3.30 12.80
CA GLU A 87 -2.70 1.90 13.20
C GLU A 87 -1.79 1.17 12.20
N ILE A 88 -2.12 1.30 10.91
CA ILE A 88 -1.34 0.72 9.82
C ILE A 88 0.07 1.31 9.79
N ARG A 89 0.21 2.61 10.04
CA ARG A 89 1.49 3.30 10.05
C ARG A 89 2.39 2.82 11.19
N GLU A 90 1.83 2.59 12.37
CA GLU A 90 2.56 2.01 13.50
C GLU A 90 3.05 0.60 13.17
N TYR A 91 2.17 -0.24 12.62
CA TYR A 91 2.54 -1.59 12.21
C TYR A 91 3.59 -1.60 11.08
N LEU A 92 3.45 -0.70 10.10
CA LEU A 92 4.44 -0.48 9.04
C LEU A 92 5.79 -0.08 9.61
N LYS A 93 5.84 0.83 10.59
CA LYS A 93 7.09 1.29 11.19
C LYS A 93 7.92 0.14 11.74
N ASP A 94 7.29 -0.86 12.35
CA ASP A 94 7.99 -2.04 12.87
C ASP A 94 8.39 -3.03 11.76
N LYS A 95 7.60 -3.15 10.69
CA LYS A 95 7.99 -3.89 9.48
C LYS A 95 9.18 -3.23 8.75
N MET A 96 9.16 -1.91 8.59
CA MET A 96 10.21 -1.12 7.94
C MET A 96 11.57 -1.23 8.63
N LYS A 97 11.60 -1.34 9.97
CA LYS A 97 12.84 -1.61 10.73
C LYS A 97 13.49 -2.95 10.35
N LYS A 98 12.71 -3.91 9.85
CA LYS A 98 13.20 -5.24 9.44
C LYS A 98 13.62 -5.28 7.98
N TRP A 99 13.37 -4.22 7.22
CA TRP A 99 13.80 -4.14 5.83
C TRP A 99 15.30 -3.91 5.75
N LYS A 100 15.97 -4.75 4.96
CA LYS A 100 17.40 -4.67 4.66
C LYS A 100 17.64 -3.91 3.36
#